data_AF-A0AAD6BP25-F1
#
_entry.id   AF-A0AAD6BP25-F1
#
_cell.length_a   1.000
_cell.length_b   1.000
_cell.length_c   1.000
_cell.angle_alpha   90.00
_cell.angle_beta   90.00
_cell.angle_gamma   90.00
#
_symmetry.space_group_name_H-M   'P 1'
#
loop_
_entity.id
_entity.type
_entity.pdbx_description
1 polymer ?
#
loop_
_entity_poly.entity_id
_entity_poly.type
_entity_poly.pdbx_seq_one_letter_code
_entity_poly.pdbx_strand_id
1 'polypeptide(L)'
;MEMINAEFKRITTIPLQSKFLSQLDLYSANLLKMFESTTGQKGKKLKALTNNMDTDDIDAGRDLLIKGLCLYLNEDPGDLVQEFIDVDETIVEGAIEKTTMGIFTLKNTASEDDCE
;
A
#
# COMPACT_ATOMS: atom_id res chain seq x y z
N MET A 1 -2.59 -6.12 15.41
CA MET A 1 -2.53 -6.85 14.11
C MET A 1 -2.43 -8.37 14.28
N GLU A 2 -1.57 -8.89 15.18
CA GLU A 2 -1.33 -10.34 15.32
C GLU A 2 -2.59 -11.17 15.64
N MET A 3 -3.47 -10.68 16.53
CA MET A 3 -4.73 -11.37 16.85
C MET A 3 -5.64 -11.53 15.63
N ILE A 4 -5.74 -10.49 14.77
CA ILE A 4 -6.56 -10.53 13.55
C ILE A 4 -5.99 -11.57 12.58
N ASN A 5 -4.68 -11.57 12.38
CA ASN A 5 -4.01 -12.55 11.52
C ASN A 5 -4.19 -13.98 12.05
N ALA A 6 -4.07 -14.18 13.37
CA ALA A 6 -4.23 -15.47 14.01
C ALA A 6 -5.68 -15.99 13.89
N GLU A 7 -6.67 -15.15 14.17
CA GLU A 7 -8.09 -15.51 14.06
C GLU A 7 -8.50 -15.76 12.61
N PHE A 8 -8.06 -14.92 11.68
CA PHE A 8 -8.31 -15.14 10.26
C PHE A 8 -7.73 -16.48 9.81
N LYS A 9 -6.49 -16.80 10.20
CA LYS A 9 -5.87 -18.08 9.88
C LYS A 9 -6.57 -19.26 10.55
N ARG A 10 -7.04 -19.11 11.80
CA ARG A 10 -7.79 -20.15 12.52
C ARG A 10 -9.09 -20.51 11.80
N ILE A 11 -9.81 -19.52 11.28
CA ILE A 11 -11.11 -19.70 10.61
C ILE A 11 -10.93 -20.16 9.16
N THR A 12 -10.05 -19.52 8.41
CA THR A 12 -9.93 -19.70 6.95
C THR A 12 -8.86 -20.70 6.56
N THR A 13 -7.96 -21.08 7.48
CA THR A 13 -6.71 -21.82 7.24
C THR A 13 -5.68 -21.07 6.37
N ILE A 14 -5.96 -19.81 6.01
CA ILE A 14 -5.13 -19.00 5.11
C ILE A 14 -4.35 -17.96 5.93
N PRO A 15 -3.02 -17.81 5.73
CA PRO A 15 -2.28 -16.71 6.34
C PRO A 15 -2.59 -15.39 5.63
N LEU A 16 -3.41 -14.53 6.24
CA LEU A 16 -3.96 -13.31 5.64
C LEU A 16 -2.91 -12.45 4.92
N GLN A 17 -1.96 -11.88 5.68
CA GLN A 17 -0.98 -10.93 5.13
C GLN A 17 -0.08 -11.56 4.07
N SER A 18 0.55 -12.72 4.38
CA SER A 18 1.44 -13.39 3.43
C SER A 18 0.71 -13.82 2.16
N LYS A 19 -0.53 -14.31 2.27
CA LYS A 19 -1.34 -14.66 1.09
C LYS A 19 -1.71 -13.41 0.29
N PHE A 20 -2.16 -12.34 0.95
CA PHE A 20 -2.50 -11.09 0.29
C PHE A 20 -1.31 -10.52 -0.50
N LEU A 21 -0.16 -10.35 0.17
CA LEU A 21 1.05 -9.79 -0.45
C LEU A 21 1.56 -10.68 -1.60
N SER A 22 1.59 -12.01 -1.42
CA SER A 22 2.01 -12.90 -2.51
C SER A 22 1.07 -12.90 -3.71
N GLN A 23 -0.24 -12.68 -3.52
CA GLN A 23 -1.16 -12.50 -4.64
C GLN A 23 -0.96 -11.14 -5.31
N LEU A 24 -0.74 -10.08 -4.54
CA LEU A 24 -0.43 -8.76 -5.08
C LEU A 24 0.82 -8.80 -5.96
N ASP A 25 1.90 -9.43 -5.48
CA ASP A 25 3.14 -9.61 -6.22
C ASP A 25 2.92 -10.44 -7.50
N LEU A 26 2.18 -11.55 -7.39
CA LEU A 26 1.87 -12.43 -8.53
C LEU A 26 1.14 -11.68 -9.66
N TYR A 27 0.23 -10.76 -9.32
CA TYR A 27 -0.57 -10.02 -10.30
C TYR A 27 0.01 -8.65 -10.67
N SER A 28 1.12 -8.23 -10.07
CA SER A 28 1.71 -6.89 -10.25
C SER A 28 1.95 -6.55 -11.72
N ALA A 29 2.57 -7.46 -12.49
CA ALA A 29 2.84 -7.24 -13.91
C ALA A 29 1.56 -7.07 -14.75
N ASN A 30 0.47 -7.75 -14.39
CA ASN A 30 -0.80 -7.63 -15.10
C ASN A 30 -1.52 -6.33 -14.73
N LEU A 31 -1.45 -5.92 -13.47
CA LEU A 31 -1.97 -4.63 -13.00
C LEU A 31 -1.27 -3.47 -13.70
N LEU A 32 0.06 -3.50 -13.81
CA LEU A 32 0.83 -2.46 -14.50
C LEU A 32 0.43 -2.35 -15.98
N LYS A 33 0.31 -3.47 -16.70
CA LYS A 33 -0.19 -3.48 -18.08
C LYS A 33 -1.61 -2.89 -18.20
N MET A 34 -2.47 -3.18 -17.24
CA MET A 34 -3.82 -2.62 -17.19
C MET A 34 -3.78 -1.10 -16.97
N PHE A 35 -2.89 -0.61 -16.10
CA PHE A 35 -2.69 0.82 -15.86
C PHE A 35 -2.17 1.54 -17.11
N GLU A 36 -1.18 0.97 -17.80
CA GLU A 36 -0.59 1.52 -19.02
C GLU A 36 -1.57 1.61 -20.19
N SER A 37 -2.44 0.61 -20.33
CA SER A 37 -3.47 0.55 -21.37
C SER A 37 -4.67 1.46 -21.09
N THR A 38 -4.83 1.93 -19.85
CA THR A 38 -5.89 2.86 -19.49
C THR A 38 -5.63 4.23 -20.13
N THR A 39 -6.66 4.81 -20.75
CA THR A 39 -6.58 6.11 -21.45
C THR A 39 -7.39 7.18 -20.71
N GLY A 40 -7.43 8.40 -21.27
CA GLY A 40 -8.16 9.53 -20.67
C GLY A 40 -7.51 10.10 -19.41
N GLN A 41 -8.28 10.84 -18.62
CA GLN A 41 -7.76 11.49 -17.40
C GLN A 41 -7.31 10.47 -16.35
N LYS A 42 -8.05 9.37 -16.18
CA LYS A 42 -7.67 8.26 -15.30
C LYS A 42 -6.35 7.62 -15.72
N GLY A 43 -6.19 7.33 -17.02
CA GLY A 43 -4.94 6.81 -17.57
C GLY A 43 -3.75 7.73 -17.34
N LYS A 44 -3.94 9.05 -17.43
CA LYS A 44 -2.88 10.03 -17.11
C LYS A 44 -2.45 9.96 -15.65
N LYS A 45 -3.40 9.87 -14.71
CA LYS A 45 -3.10 9.72 -13.27
C LYS A 45 -2.37 8.41 -12.98
N LEU A 46 -2.83 7.31 -13.57
CA LEU A 46 -2.20 5.98 -13.41
C LEU A 46 -0.77 5.97 -13.94
N LYS A 47 -0.53 6.54 -15.14
CA LYS A 47 0.83 6.64 -15.70
C LYS A 47 1.75 7.52 -14.86
N ALA A 48 1.25 8.63 -14.33
CA ALA A 48 2.02 9.46 -13.42
C ALA A 48 2.41 8.70 -12.15
N LEU A 49 1.52 7.84 -11.64
CA LEU A 49 1.81 7.01 -10.47
C LEU A 49 2.88 5.94 -10.77
N THR A 50 2.74 5.20 -11.88
CA THR A 50 3.67 4.12 -12.24
C THR A 50 5.06 4.62 -12.65
N ASN A 51 5.17 5.84 -13.17
CA ASN A 51 6.48 6.42 -13.51
C ASN A 51 7.36 6.70 -12.29
N ASN A 52 6.76 6.81 -11.10
CA ASN A 52 7.48 7.02 -9.83
C ASN A 52 7.76 5.70 -9.10
N MET A 53 7.54 4.55 -9.75
CA MET A 53 7.76 3.25 -9.15
C MET A 53 9.24 2.93 -9.12
N ASP A 54 9.80 2.89 -7.91
CA ASP A 54 11.11 2.33 -7.65
C ASP A 54 11.01 0.79 -7.68
N THR A 55 11.90 0.13 -8.42
CA THR A 55 11.91 -1.33 -8.54
C THR A 55 12.66 -2.02 -7.40
N ASP A 56 13.43 -1.26 -6.63
CA ASP A 56 14.32 -1.81 -5.60
C ASP A 56 13.63 -1.86 -4.22
N ASP A 57 12.57 -1.06 -4.02
CA ASP A 57 11.72 -1.08 -2.82
C ASP A 57 10.39 -1.81 -3.10
N ILE A 58 10.31 -3.06 -2.64
CA ILE A 58 9.14 -3.92 -2.81
C ILE A 58 7.90 -3.31 -2.13
N ASP A 59 8.05 -2.71 -0.95
CA ASP A 59 6.91 -2.21 -0.19
C ASP A 59 6.42 -0.87 -0.75
N ALA A 60 7.32 0.00 -1.23
CA ALA A 60 6.94 1.17 -2.03
C ALA A 60 6.23 0.75 -3.34
N GLY A 61 6.71 -0.31 -4.00
CA GLY A 61 6.06 -0.87 -5.17
C GLY A 61 4.63 -1.35 -4.88
N ARG A 62 4.43 -2.06 -3.78
CA ARG A 62 3.11 -2.53 -3.34
C ARG A 62 2.18 -1.38 -2.98
N ASP A 63 2.66 -0.36 -2.28
CA ASP A 63 1.91 0.86 -1.96
C ASP A 63 1.38 1.55 -3.23
N LEU A 64 2.24 1.73 -4.23
CA LEU A 64 1.86 2.30 -5.54
C LEU A 64 0.85 1.44 -6.29
N LEU A 65 1.00 0.11 -6.27
CA LEU A 65 0.04 -0.79 -6.92
C LEU A 65 -1.36 -0.69 -6.30
N ILE A 66 -1.44 -0.63 -4.97
CA ILE A 66 -2.71 -0.51 -4.25
C ILE A 66 -3.36 0.86 -4.54
N LYS A 67 -2.59 1.95 -4.45
CA LYS A 67 -3.07 3.30 -4.81
C LYS A 67 -3.54 3.34 -6.28
N GLY A 68 -2.82 2.68 -7.18
CA GLY A 68 -3.18 2.55 -8.60
C GLY A 68 -4.49 1.78 -8.80
N LEU A 69 -4.72 0.72 -8.03
CA LEU A 69 -5.95 -0.05 -8.10
C LEU A 69 -7.17 0.79 -7.67
N CYS A 70 -7.07 1.55 -6.57
CA CYS A 70 -8.13 2.48 -6.14
C CYS A 70 -8.45 3.49 -7.25
N LEU A 71 -7.43 4.14 -7.82
CA LEU A 71 -7.62 5.07 -8.94
C LEU A 71 -8.27 4.40 -10.16
N TYR A 72 -7.90 3.15 -10.47
CA TYR A 72 -8.47 2.40 -11.57
C TYR A 72 -9.97 2.13 -11.37
N LEU A 73 -10.38 1.85 -10.14
CA LEU A 73 -11.78 1.64 -9.71
C LEU A 73 -12.56 2.96 -9.54
N ASN A 74 -11.91 4.11 -9.70
CA ASN A 74 -12.44 5.46 -9.44
C ASN A 74 -12.73 5.73 -7.95
N GLU A 75 -11.99 5.07 -7.07
CA GLU A 75 -11.98 5.32 -5.63
C GLU A 75 -10.87 6.31 -5.28
N ASP A 76 -10.99 7.00 -4.14
CA ASP A 76 -9.91 7.82 -3.60
C ASP A 76 -8.91 6.93 -2.85
N PRO A 77 -7.62 6.88 -3.25
CA PRO A 77 -6.62 6.13 -2.51
C PRO A 77 -6.49 6.57 -1.04
N GLY A 78 -6.79 7.83 -0.72
CA GLY A 78 -6.73 8.36 0.65
C GLY A 78 -7.78 7.77 1.61
N ASP A 79 -8.85 7.18 1.07
CA ASP A 79 -9.87 6.50 1.89
C ASP A 79 -9.36 5.16 2.45
N LEU A 80 -8.38 4.53 1.78
CA LEU A 80 -7.83 3.23 2.16
C LEU A 80 -6.40 3.33 2.68
N VAL A 81 -5.55 4.15 2.05
CA VAL A 81 -4.11 4.23 2.34
C VAL A 81 -3.80 5.56 3.03
N GLN A 82 -3.36 5.48 4.28
CA GLN A 82 -2.98 6.64 5.09
C GLN A 82 -1.46 6.66 5.28
N GLU A 83 -0.83 7.79 4.94
CA GLU A 83 0.63 7.95 4.97
C GLU A 83 1.05 8.82 6.16
N PHE A 84 2.03 8.33 6.92
CA PHE A 84 2.58 8.97 8.11
C PHE A 84 4.09 9.11 7.93
N ILE A 85 4.59 10.35 8.00
CA ILE A 85 5.99 10.71 7.81
C ILE A 85 6.48 11.43 9.06
N ASP A 86 7.46 10.84 9.76
CA ASP A 86 8.03 11.38 11.02
C ASP A 86 6.96 11.78 12.05
N VAL A 87 5.89 11.00 12.12
CA VAL A 87 4.77 11.23 13.03
C VAL A 87 4.98 10.39 14.29
N ASP A 88 4.66 10.98 15.44
CA ASP A 88 4.68 10.29 16.73
C ASP A 88 3.75 9.06 16.74
N GLU A 89 4.22 7.97 17.35
CA GLU A 89 3.51 6.69 17.42
C GLU A 89 2.09 6.84 17.99
N THR A 90 1.88 7.74 18.96
CA THR A 90 0.56 7.97 19.57
C THR A 90 -0.46 8.53 18.58
N ILE A 91 -0.02 9.31 17.59
CA ILE A 91 -0.89 9.85 16.53
C ILE A 91 -1.27 8.73 15.58
N VAL A 92 -0.32 7.85 15.23
CA VAL A 92 -0.55 6.68 14.38
C VAL A 92 -1.53 5.72 15.05
N GLU A 93 -1.31 5.39 16.33
CA GLU A 93 -2.22 4.54 17.12
C GLU A 93 -3.63 5.12 17.16
N GLY A 94 -3.76 6.42 17.45
CA GLY A 94 -5.05 7.10 17.46
C GLY A 94 -5.76 7.09 16.09
N ALA A 95 -5.02 7.07 14.98
CA ALA A 95 -5.59 6.90 13.64
C ALA A 95 -6.04 5.45 13.39
N ILE A 96 -5.25 4.47 13.83
CA ILE A 96 -5.60 3.04 13.73
C ILE A 96 -6.88 2.75 14.51
N GLU A 97 -7.01 3.25 15.74
CA GLU A 97 -8.20 3.04 16.58
C GLU A 97 -9.50 3.58 15.97
N LYS A 98 -9.41 4.69 15.23
CA LYS A 98 -10.56 5.33 14.56
C LYS A 98 -10.90 4.69 13.21
N THR A 99 -10.01 3.87 12.68
CA THR A 99 -10.14 3.28 11.34
C THR A 99 -10.64 1.84 11.45
N THR A 100 -11.80 1.56 10.84
CA THR A 100 -12.34 0.19 10.82
C THR A 100 -11.48 -0.77 9.99
N MET A 101 -10.97 -0.30 8.85
CA MET A 101 -10.04 -1.03 7.98
C MET A 101 -9.24 -0.02 7.15
N GLY A 102 -7.92 -0.18 7.11
CA GLY A 102 -7.03 0.72 6.36
C GLY A 102 -5.63 0.14 6.23
N ILE A 103 -4.85 0.69 5.30
CA ILE A 103 -3.44 0.41 5.09
C ILE A 103 -2.67 1.64 5.54
N PHE A 104 -1.67 1.42 6.40
CA PHE A 104 -0.88 2.49 7.01
C PHE A 104 0.55 2.38 6.50
N THR A 105 1.04 3.44 5.86
CA THR A 105 2.41 3.53 5.36
C THR A 105 3.19 4.44 6.29
N LEU A 106 4.16 3.87 7.00
CA LEU A 106 5.02 4.57 7.96
C LEU A 106 6.38 4.84 7.30
N LYS A 107 6.76 6.11 7.21
CA LYS A 107 8.06 6.53 6.69
C LYS A 107 8.82 7.31 7.76
N ASN A 108 10.06 6.89 8.00
CA ASN A 108 10.97 7.58 8.90
C ASN A 108 12.06 8.24 8.05
N THR A 109 12.16 9.56 8.08
CA THR A 109 13.15 10.31 7.29
C THR A 109 14.46 10.56 8.03
N ALA A 110 14.62 9.97 9.23
CA ALA A 110 15.89 9.95 9.93
C ALA A 110 16.96 9.29 9.04
N SER A 111 17.72 10.14 8.38
CA SER A 111 18.91 9.83 7.60
C SER A 111 19.92 9.06 8.46
N GLU A 112 20.46 7.98 7.91
CA GLU A 112 21.80 7.51 8.26
C GLU A 112 22.81 8.60 7.85
N ASP A 113 22.88 9.66 8.66
CA ASP A 113 23.98 10.64 8.67
C ASP A 113 24.52 10.68 10.12
N ASP A 114 24.96 9.52 10.61
CA ASP A 114 25.99 9.45 11.65
C ASP A 114 27.24 8.84 11.01
N CYS A 115 27.87 9.63 10.13
CA CYS A 115 29.29 9.48 9.84
C CYS A 115 30.07 10.23 10.94
N GLU A 116 30.71 9.49 11.85
CA GLU A 116 32.01 9.89 12.43
C GLU A 116 32.92 8.68 12.63
#